data_AF-A0A949EBC3-F1
#
_entry.id   AF-A0A949EBC3-F1
#
_cell.length_a   1.000
_cell.length_b   1.000
_cell.length_c   1.000
_cell.angle_alpha   90.00
_cell.angle_beta   90.00
_cell.angle_gamma   90.00
#
_symmetry.space_group_name_H-M   'P 1'
#
loop_
_entity.id
_entity.type
_entity.pdbx_description
1 polymer ?
#
loop_
_entity_poly.entity_id
_entity_poly.type
_entity_poly.pdbx_seq_one_letter_code
_entity_poly.pdbx_strand_id
1 'polypeptide(L)'
;MISSVIDHMENLIVWLGIGLVAVVVFLLAIWRFKKKKVVTKRRISAPSPPPSGQNDLQFSPRPQSLPSGDNVHLQLEILRQTLDLTTAILLWAGPGDKNLQILSVASLRDDIVHEPFPRGSGIIGGLRPGCPEIAVSPVPPHLSIPYYAADSKTGSLLALSITIAAGPESAEQSGLPATAILCLDRENESPWTQQEREVVDLTCRKLSHDLRFTHKMEETNRNMEAIHQICMGMLELNQVLGLQAVFEATIKTVKQLTSADFIAISLLEGEEHRIVIASGPKSSHFNDLSFPADDGLVGQAIKLRRWMPTHANFQEDIPVFSSSMRIAGLESLLILPLLKGDQEAIGALTVAGRKSDMFPRERREILEIIACQVTTKIELGRAHERIYQMATTDGLTGLANHRTFQHAFDNMLQRALRQSIPLTMVLCDLDYFKKINDTYGHPFGDAVLQEVARVLAGTVRQVDLAARYGGEEFALLLENSNITGALKQVERVRRAISALEFPHNGSSSKISMSFGLASFPQDAQNKNDLIKRADQALYHAKARGRNRSVCWSDTQQTD
;
A
#
# COMPACT_ATOMS: atom_id res chain seq x y z
N MET A 1 -19.96 -34.89 9.22
CA MET A 1 -19.72 -33.69 8.41
C MET A 1 -20.17 -32.40 9.11
N ILE A 2 -21.40 -32.32 9.63
CA ILE A 2 -21.90 -31.10 10.33
C ILE A 2 -21.17 -30.81 11.66
N SER A 3 -20.81 -31.83 12.45
CA SER A 3 -20.07 -31.66 13.73
C SER A 3 -18.67 -31.04 13.54
N SER A 4 -17.98 -31.39 12.45
CA SER A 4 -16.62 -30.89 12.16
C SER A 4 -16.62 -29.44 11.68
N VAL A 5 -17.72 -28.98 11.10
CA VAL A 5 -17.90 -27.57 10.67
C VAL A 5 -18.21 -26.69 11.89
N ILE A 6 -18.99 -27.20 12.85
CA ILE A 6 -19.30 -26.49 14.10
C ILE A 6 -18.03 -26.31 14.96
N ASP A 7 -17.20 -27.35 15.10
CA ASP A 7 -15.92 -27.25 15.84
C ASP A 7 -14.91 -26.28 15.20
N HIS A 8 -14.94 -26.14 13.86
CA HIS A 8 -14.11 -25.14 13.17
C HIS A 8 -14.63 -23.71 13.35
N MET A 9 -15.95 -23.52 13.41
CA MET A 9 -16.54 -22.21 13.67
C MET A 9 -16.34 -21.75 15.12
N GLU A 10 -16.44 -22.66 16.10
CA GLU A 10 -16.16 -22.33 17.50
C GLU A 10 -14.69 -21.94 17.71
N ASN A 11 -13.75 -22.66 17.09
CA ASN A 11 -12.34 -22.30 17.13
C ASN A 11 -12.05 -20.95 16.42
N LEU A 12 -12.73 -20.65 15.32
CA LEU A 12 -12.57 -19.36 14.62
C LEU A 12 -13.09 -18.18 15.46
N ILE A 13 -14.19 -18.37 16.20
CA ILE A 13 -14.74 -17.36 17.12
C ILE A 13 -13.82 -17.15 18.33
N VAL A 14 -13.20 -18.22 18.85
CA VAL A 14 -12.19 -18.13 19.92
C VAL A 14 -10.94 -17.39 19.45
N TRP A 15 -10.45 -17.65 18.23
CA TRP A 15 -9.30 -16.95 17.65
C TRP A 15 -9.58 -15.46 17.35
N LEU A 16 -10.78 -15.14 16.85
CA LEU A 16 -11.22 -13.75 16.67
C LEU A 16 -11.36 -13.01 18.01
N GLY A 17 -11.83 -13.69 19.05
CA GLY A 17 -11.92 -13.17 20.42
C GLY A 17 -10.55 -12.89 21.04
N ILE A 18 -9.59 -13.81 20.90
CA ILE A 18 -8.22 -13.65 21.42
C ILE A 18 -7.49 -12.51 20.67
N GLY A 19 -7.68 -12.40 19.35
CA GLY A 19 -7.12 -11.31 18.55
C GLY A 19 -7.65 -9.93 18.97
N LEU A 20 -8.97 -9.82 19.24
CA LEU A 20 -9.57 -8.58 19.71
C LEU A 20 -9.06 -8.17 21.11
N VAL A 21 -8.91 -9.15 22.01
CA VAL A 21 -8.35 -8.92 23.36
C VAL A 21 -6.89 -8.48 23.28
N ALA A 22 -6.07 -9.07 22.40
CA ALA A 22 -4.68 -8.66 22.20
C ALA A 22 -4.57 -7.21 21.69
N VAL A 23 -5.43 -6.80 20.75
CA VAL A 23 -5.49 -5.42 20.24
C VAL A 23 -5.94 -4.45 21.33
N VAL A 24 -6.94 -4.80 22.14
CA VAL A 24 -7.40 -3.95 23.25
C VAL A 24 -6.34 -3.82 24.35
N VAL A 25 -5.63 -4.90 24.70
CA VAL A 25 -4.51 -4.87 25.65
C VAL A 25 -3.35 -4.02 25.12
N PHE A 26 -3.04 -4.12 23.82
CA PHE A 26 -2.02 -3.30 23.17
C PHE A 26 -2.38 -1.82 23.14
N LEU A 27 -3.64 -1.47 22.82
CA LEU A 27 -4.14 -0.10 22.86
C LEU A 27 -4.16 0.47 24.29
N LEU A 28 -4.52 -0.35 25.30
CA LEU A 28 -4.46 0.04 26.71
C LEU A 28 -3.01 0.25 27.20
N ALA A 29 -2.06 -0.53 26.69
CA ALA A 29 -0.63 -0.36 26.97
C ALA A 29 -0.10 0.96 26.36
N ILE A 30 -0.46 1.27 25.11
CA ILE A 30 -0.14 2.54 24.44
C ILE A 30 -0.76 3.73 25.20
N TRP A 31 -2.01 3.60 25.63
CA TRP A 31 -2.71 4.65 26.38
C TRP A 31 -2.06 4.88 27.76
N ARG A 32 -1.70 3.82 28.49
CA ARG A 32 -0.94 3.92 29.75
C ARG A 32 0.44 4.56 29.56
N PHE A 33 1.11 4.26 28.44
CA PHE A 33 2.41 4.84 28.11
C PHE A 33 2.32 6.34 27.79
N LYS A 34 1.28 6.77 27.06
CA LYS A 34 1.01 8.20 26.81
C LYS A 34 0.62 8.95 28.09
N LYS A 35 -0.16 8.34 29.01
CA LYS A 35 -0.57 8.98 30.27
C LYS A 35 0.61 9.23 31.22
N LYS A 36 1.65 8.36 31.20
CA LYS A 36 2.89 8.58 31.97
C LYS A 36 3.77 9.73 31.44
N LYS A 37 3.67 10.11 30.16
CA LYS A 37 4.40 11.27 29.59
C LYS A 37 3.75 12.64 29.85
N VAL A 38 2.53 12.68 30.43
CA VAL A 38 1.79 13.95 30.62
C VAL A 38 1.99 14.57 32.02
N VAL A 39 2.63 13.88 32.97
CA VAL A 39 2.75 14.38 34.37
C VAL A 39 4.08 15.09 34.69
N THR A 40 5.00 15.23 33.73
CA THR A 40 6.27 15.97 33.94
C THR A 40 6.56 16.94 32.81
N LYS A 41 5.85 18.08 32.78
CA LYS A 41 6.28 19.30 32.10
C LYS A 41 6.40 20.44 33.11
N ARG A 42 7.60 20.62 33.69
CA ARG A 42 8.01 21.92 34.24
C ARG A 42 8.29 22.85 33.06
N ARG A 43 7.72 24.06 33.12
CA ARG A 43 7.94 25.17 32.17
C ARG A 43 9.43 25.47 32.07
N ILE A 44 9.98 25.39 30.85
CA ILE A 44 11.17 26.13 30.44
C ILE A 44 10.74 26.92 29.19
N SER A 45 10.88 28.25 29.28
CA SER A 45 10.61 29.22 28.23
C SER A 45 11.50 28.98 27.00
N ALA A 46 10.91 29.05 25.81
CA ALA A 46 11.63 28.92 24.54
C ALA A 46 12.48 30.17 24.23
N PRO A 47 13.71 30.03 23.72
CA PRO A 47 14.42 31.15 23.11
C PRO A 47 13.96 31.36 21.64
N SER A 48 14.03 32.62 21.21
CA SER A 48 13.63 33.14 19.90
C SER A 48 14.39 32.50 18.73
N PRO A 49 13.82 32.47 17.49
CA PRO A 49 14.48 31.86 16.34
C PRO A 49 15.61 32.74 15.78
N PRO A 50 16.69 32.17 15.22
CA PRO A 50 17.73 32.92 14.54
C PRO A 50 17.29 33.29 13.10
N PRO A 51 17.90 34.32 12.49
CA PRO A 51 17.48 34.83 11.19
C PRO A 51 17.91 33.91 10.04
N SER A 52 17.10 33.92 8.99
CA SER A 52 17.26 33.22 7.72
C SER A 52 18.51 33.68 6.96
N GLY A 53 19.47 32.78 6.76
CA GLY A 53 20.59 32.96 5.86
C GLY A 53 20.88 31.64 5.14
N GLN A 54 20.82 31.68 3.81
CA GLN A 54 21.24 30.60 2.91
C GLN A 54 22.69 30.21 3.22
N ASN A 55 22.96 28.90 3.34
CA ASN A 55 24.24 28.31 3.00
C ASN A 55 24.03 26.84 2.66
N ASP A 56 24.36 26.51 1.41
CA ASP A 56 24.60 25.17 0.92
C ASP A 56 25.68 24.51 1.79
N LEU A 57 25.30 23.48 2.54
CA LEU A 57 26.25 22.53 3.12
C LEU A 57 25.80 21.14 2.68
N GLN A 58 26.61 20.56 1.79
CA GLN A 58 26.59 19.15 1.43
C GLN A 58 26.57 18.31 2.71
N PHE A 59 25.47 17.60 2.94
CA PHE A 59 25.40 16.57 3.97
C PHE A 59 26.22 15.37 3.49
N SER A 60 27.47 15.28 3.93
CA SER A 60 28.16 13.98 4.02
C SER A 60 27.39 13.10 5.01
N PRO A 61 27.19 11.81 4.73
CA PRO A 61 26.47 10.93 5.64
C PRO A 61 27.27 10.76 6.93
N ARG A 62 26.74 11.27 8.05
CA ARG A 62 27.22 10.85 9.38
C ARG A 62 27.00 9.33 9.50
N PRO A 63 28.01 8.53 9.85
CA PRO A 63 27.77 7.15 10.24
C PRO A 63 26.94 7.12 11.52
N GLN A 64 26.05 6.13 11.59
CA GLN A 64 25.38 5.54 12.76
C GLN A 64 25.48 6.36 14.05
N SER A 65 24.35 6.95 14.47
CA SER A 65 24.24 7.72 15.72
C SER A 65 24.81 6.95 16.90
N LEU A 66 25.96 7.39 17.42
CA LEU A 66 26.60 6.85 18.62
C LEU A 66 25.68 6.95 19.86
N PRO A 67 25.90 6.11 20.90
CA PRO A 67 25.26 6.24 22.21
C PRO A 67 25.35 7.67 22.72
N SER A 68 24.38 8.12 23.54
CA SER A 68 24.49 9.38 24.28
C SER A 68 25.82 9.43 25.05
N GLY A 69 26.81 10.15 24.50
CA GLY A 69 28.22 10.08 24.90
C GLY A 69 28.47 10.46 26.36
N ASP A 70 27.55 11.20 26.98
CA ASP A 70 27.68 11.76 28.31
C ASP A 70 27.86 10.70 29.41
N ASN A 71 27.15 9.56 29.35
CA ASN A 71 27.26 8.52 30.38
C ASN A 71 28.57 7.73 30.25
N VAL A 72 28.99 7.41 29.03
CA VAL A 72 30.26 6.71 28.79
C VAL A 72 31.43 7.61 29.16
N HIS A 73 31.38 8.89 28.77
CA HIS A 73 32.41 9.87 29.13
C HIS A 73 32.54 10.04 30.66
N LEU A 74 31.42 10.14 31.38
CA LEU A 74 31.45 10.21 32.85
C LEU A 74 32.09 8.98 33.48
N GLN A 75 31.81 7.78 32.96
CA GLN A 75 32.44 6.54 33.45
C GLN A 75 33.96 6.54 33.21
N LEU A 76 34.41 7.02 32.05
CA LEU A 76 35.84 7.16 31.76
C LEU A 76 36.50 8.20 32.67
N GLU A 77 35.84 9.33 32.94
CA GLU A 77 36.38 10.38 33.83
C GLU A 77 36.46 9.91 35.28
N ILE A 78 35.44 9.19 35.78
CA ILE A 78 35.49 8.57 37.11
C ILE A 78 36.64 7.57 37.19
N LEU A 79 36.80 6.70 36.18
CA LEU A 79 37.87 5.72 36.13
C LEU A 79 39.25 6.40 36.10
N ARG A 80 39.40 7.45 35.29
CA ARG A 80 40.62 8.23 35.15
C ARG A 80 41.03 8.87 36.47
N GLN A 81 40.09 9.49 37.19
CA GLN A 81 40.35 10.11 38.49
C GLN A 81 40.61 9.07 39.59
N THR A 82 39.89 7.94 39.58
CA THR A 82 40.02 6.90 40.61
C THR A 82 41.36 6.19 40.56
N LEU A 83 41.92 5.98 39.36
CA LEU A 83 43.17 5.25 39.13
C LEU A 83 44.36 6.17 38.79
N ASP A 84 44.19 7.49 38.93
CA ASP A 84 45.19 8.52 38.60
C ASP A 84 45.79 8.33 37.20
N LEU A 85 44.91 8.20 36.20
CA LEU A 85 45.29 7.98 34.82
C LEU A 85 45.53 9.29 34.09
N THR A 86 46.46 9.24 33.14
CA THR A 86 46.67 10.30 32.15
C THR A 86 45.51 10.29 31.15
N THR A 87 45.17 9.12 30.64
CA THR A 87 44.08 8.94 29.66
C THR A 87 43.30 7.66 29.91
N ALA A 88 41.98 7.77 29.79
CA ALA A 88 41.05 6.66 29.64
C ALA A 88 40.26 6.87 28.35
N ILE A 89 40.38 5.92 27.41
CA ILE A 89 39.81 6.05 26.07
C ILE A 89 39.07 4.77 25.68
N LEU A 90 37.88 4.95 25.10
CA LEU A 90 37.08 3.85 24.59
C LEU A 90 37.05 3.94 23.07
N LEU A 91 37.58 2.91 22.42
CA LEU A 91 37.62 2.75 20.97
C LEU A 91 36.51 1.81 20.51
N TRP A 92 36.01 2.02 19.31
CA TRP A 92 34.93 1.24 18.71
C TRP A 92 35.25 0.88 17.26
N ALA A 93 34.86 -0.33 16.86
CA ALA A 93 34.73 -0.73 15.46
C ALA A 93 33.43 -1.52 15.29
N GLY A 94 32.59 -1.10 14.34
CA GLY A 94 31.36 -1.80 14.00
C GLY A 94 31.62 -3.18 13.36
N PRO A 95 30.56 -3.97 13.12
CA PRO A 95 30.66 -5.22 12.38
C PRO A 95 31.31 -4.98 11.00
N GLY A 96 32.40 -5.68 10.69
CA GLY A 96 33.10 -5.55 9.41
C GLY A 96 33.99 -4.30 9.23
N ASP A 97 34.00 -3.35 10.17
CA ASP A 97 34.86 -2.17 10.10
C ASP A 97 36.35 -2.56 10.24
N LYS A 98 37.20 -2.00 9.38
CA LYS A 98 38.65 -2.24 9.40
C LYS A 98 39.41 -1.26 10.30
N ASN A 99 38.79 -0.15 10.66
CA ASN A 99 39.38 0.91 11.47
C ASN A 99 38.69 1.00 12.84
N LEU A 100 39.45 1.38 13.86
CA LEU A 100 38.98 1.80 15.17
C LEU A 100 38.77 3.31 15.15
N GLN A 101 37.72 3.76 15.83
CA GLN A 101 37.40 5.17 16.04
C GLN A 101 37.17 5.43 17.54
N ILE A 102 37.44 6.64 18.00
CA ILE A 102 37.20 7.04 19.38
C ILE A 102 35.70 7.17 19.62
N LEU A 103 35.15 6.35 20.53
CA LEU A 103 33.77 6.47 20.99
C LEU A 103 33.65 7.55 22.06
N SER A 104 34.60 7.57 22.99
CA SER A 104 34.70 8.58 24.06
C SER A 104 36.12 8.58 24.63
N VAL A 105 36.57 9.74 25.12
CA VAL A 105 37.89 9.93 25.72
C VAL A 105 37.78 10.83 26.94
N ALA A 106 38.54 10.50 27.98
CA ALA A 106 38.81 11.32 29.16
C ALA A 106 40.33 11.39 29.31
N SER A 107 40.93 12.55 29.08
CA SER A 107 42.39 12.71 29.07
C SER A 107 42.80 14.03 29.71
N LEU A 108 43.99 14.03 30.34
CA LEU A 108 44.71 15.24 30.74
C LEU A 108 45.58 15.81 29.61
N ARG A 109 45.65 15.13 28.47
CA ARG A 109 46.48 15.49 27.33
C ARG A 109 45.64 16.00 26.16
N ASP A 110 46.21 16.96 25.45
CA ASP A 110 45.57 17.62 24.31
C ASP A 110 46.04 17.07 22.95
N ASP A 111 46.96 16.09 22.94
CA ASP A 111 47.58 15.51 21.74
C ASP A 111 46.93 14.19 21.29
N ILE A 112 45.64 14.02 21.57
CA ILE A 112 44.83 12.87 21.14
C ILE A 112 44.50 12.99 19.65
N VAL A 113 44.77 11.93 18.90
CA VAL A 113 44.45 11.80 17.47
C VAL A 113 43.02 11.27 17.34
N HIS A 114 42.10 12.08 16.82
CA HIS A 114 40.69 11.73 16.71
C HIS A 114 40.33 10.98 15.41
N GLU A 115 41.24 10.96 14.44
CA GLU A 115 41.06 10.26 13.18
C GLU A 115 41.03 8.72 13.37
N PRO A 116 40.17 8.01 12.62
CA PRO A 116 40.15 6.55 12.67
C PRO A 116 41.47 5.92 12.22
N PHE A 117 41.91 4.87 12.90
CA PHE A 117 43.15 4.14 12.59
C PHE A 117 42.91 2.64 12.43
N PRO A 118 43.74 1.90 11.67
CA PRO A 118 43.55 0.46 11.45
C PRO A 118 43.55 -0.35 12.75
N ARG A 119 42.70 -1.40 12.84
CA ARG A 119 42.59 -2.28 14.03
C ARG A 119 43.91 -2.93 14.47
N GLY A 120 44.86 -3.13 13.56
CA GLY A 120 46.18 -3.71 13.83
C GLY A 120 47.28 -2.71 14.20
N SER A 121 46.94 -1.45 14.47
CA SER A 121 47.93 -0.39 14.69
C SER A 121 48.54 -0.44 16.08
N GLY A 122 49.87 -0.27 16.15
CA GLY A 122 50.60 -0.09 17.40
C GLY A 122 50.43 -1.23 18.41
N ILE A 123 50.62 -0.89 19.69
CA ILE A 123 50.54 -1.84 20.81
C ILE A 123 49.14 -2.46 20.99
N ILE A 124 48.08 -1.73 20.67
CA ILE A 124 46.69 -2.21 20.80
C ILE A 124 46.30 -3.21 19.71
N GLY A 125 47.03 -3.24 18.59
CA GLY A 125 46.83 -4.21 17.51
C GLY A 125 47.11 -5.66 17.91
N GLY A 126 47.74 -5.89 19.07
CA GLY A 126 47.93 -7.23 19.64
C GLY A 126 46.65 -7.86 20.21
N LEU A 127 45.58 -7.08 20.44
CA LEU A 127 44.32 -7.59 20.95
C LEU A 127 43.64 -8.45 19.88
N ARG A 128 43.39 -9.72 20.21
CA ARG A 128 42.86 -10.73 19.29
C ARG A 128 41.99 -11.76 20.01
N PRO A 129 41.16 -12.54 19.31
CA PRO A 129 40.44 -13.67 19.91
C PRO A 129 41.45 -14.62 20.60
N GLY A 130 41.47 -14.63 21.94
CA GLY A 130 42.45 -15.37 22.76
C GLY A 130 43.44 -14.50 23.57
N CYS A 131 43.54 -13.20 23.27
CA CYS A 131 44.30 -12.21 24.05
C CYS A 131 43.38 -11.01 24.33
N PRO A 132 42.52 -11.10 25.37
CA PRO A 132 41.52 -10.08 25.66
C PRO A 132 42.10 -8.86 26.40
N GLU A 133 43.34 -8.95 26.87
CA GLU A 133 44.01 -7.93 27.67
C GLU A 133 45.47 -7.81 27.24
N ILE A 134 45.94 -6.56 27.14
CA ILE A 134 47.35 -6.20 27.01
C ILE A 134 47.69 -5.27 28.17
N ALA A 135 48.64 -5.66 29.02
CA ALA A 135 49.17 -4.83 30.09
C ALA A 135 50.69 -4.69 29.90
N VAL A 136 51.18 -3.47 29.73
CA VAL A 136 52.60 -3.19 29.48
C VAL A 136 53.09 -2.08 30.41
N SER A 137 54.11 -2.40 31.20
CA SER A 137 54.77 -1.51 32.18
C SER A 137 56.24 -1.93 32.34
N PRO A 138 57.23 -1.06 32.04
CA PRO A 138 57.09 0.20 31.32
C PRO A 138 56.75 -0.01 29.83
N VAL A 139 56.06 0.93 29.19
CA VAL A 139 55.83 0.91 27.74
C VAL A 139 57.14 1.22 27.00
N PRO A 140 57.61 0.34 26.10
CA PRO A 140 58.85 0.59 25.37
C PRO A 140 58.75 1.82 24.45
N PRO A 141 59.80 2.67 24.35
CA PRO A 141 59.74 3.94 23.61
C PRO A 141 59.47 3.81 22.10
N HIS A 142 59.69 2.62 21.53
CA HIS A 142 59.51 2.35 20.10
C HIS A 142 58.12 1.78 19.76
N LEU A 143 57.30 1.48 20.77
CA LEU A 143 55.93 0.99 20.56
C LEU A 143 54.97 2.17 20.40
N SER A 144 54.33 2.24 19.24
CA SER A 144 53.34 3.26 18.95
C SER A 144 52.04 3.03 19.73
N ILE A 145 51.50 4.10 20.32
CA ILE A 145 50.15 4.19 20.84
C ILE A 145 49.34 5.01 19.82
N PRO A 146 48.44 4.38 19.05
CA PRO A 146 47.89 4.97 17.83
C PRO A 146 46.91 6.12 18.05
N TYR A 147 46.47 6.36 19.29
CA TYR A 147 45.60 7.49 19.65
C TYR A 147 46.37 8.72 20.15
N TYR A 148 47.71 8.68 20.20
CA TYR A 148 48.54 9.86 20.45
C TYR A 148 49.27 10.32 19.18
N ALA A 149 49.59 11.62 19.10
CA ALA A 149 50.59 12.11 18.17
C ALA A 149 51.97 11.49 18.47
N ALA A 150 52.85 11.40 17.46
CA ALA A 150 54.17 10.79 17.61
C ALA A 150 54.98 11.41 18.78
N ASP A 151 55.81 10.59 19.44
CA ASP A 151 56.68 10.93 20.60
C ASP A 151 56.00 11.07 21.99
N SER A 152 54.81 10.51 22.16
CA SER A 152 54.15 10.44 23.48
C SER A 152 54.92 9.57 24.48
N LYS A 153 55.30 10.15 25.63
CA LYS A 153 55.79 9.41 26.80
C LYS A 153 54.60 8.81 27.55
N THR A 154 54.49 7.49 27.51
CA THR A 154 53.54 6.72 28.32
C THR A 154 54.33 5.76 29.20
N GLY A 155 54.08 5.79 30.52
CA GLY A 155 54.78 4.92 31.46
C GLY A 155 54.18 3.52 31.46
N SER A 156 52.87 3.42 31.61
CA SER A 156 52.13 2.14 31.63
C SER A 156 50.86 2.22 30.80
N LEU A 157 50.54 1.12 30.12
CA LEU A 157 49.31 0.95 29.33
C LEU A 157 48.58 -0.33 29.77
N LEU A 158 47.26 -0.25 29.88
CA LEU A 158 46.36 -1.38 30.00
C LEU A 158 45.25 -1.25 28.96
N ALA A 159 45.11 -2.24 28.09
CA ALA A 159 44.10 -2.28 27.05
C ALA A 159 43.27 -3.56 27.17
N LEU A 160 41.95 -3.45 27.19
CA LEU A 160 41.03 -4.58 27.29
C LEU A 160 40.01 -4.58 26.16
N SER A 161 39.81 -5.76 25.57
CA SER A 161 38.77 -6.00 24.57
C SER A 161 37.41 -6.25 25.25
N ILE A 162 36.44 -5.39 24.96
CA ILE A 162 35.06 -5.51 25.40
C ILE A 162 34.24 -6.12 24.26
N THR A 163 33.76 -7.36 24.48
CA THR A 163 32.91 -8.05 23.50
C THR A 163 31.47 -7.58 23.64
N ILE A 164 30.95 -6.97 22.57
CA ILE A 164 29.55 -6.56 22.44
C ILE A 164 28.89 -7.66 21.62
N ALA A 165 27.95 -8.39 22.23
CA ALA A 165 27.51 -9.70 21.74
C ALA A 165 27.19 -9.74 20.24
N ALA A 166 27.75 -10.74 19.55
CA ALA A 166 27.20 -11.24 18.30
C ALA A 166 25.91 -12.00 18.62
N GLY A 167 24.78 -11.56 18.07
CA GLY A 167 23.62 -12.44 17.96
C GLY A 167 23.96 -13.60 17.03
N PRO A 168 23.37 -14.80 17.21
CA PRO A 168 23.64 -15.95 16.33
C PRO A 168 23.38 -15.65 14.84
N GLU A 169 22.55 -14.67 14.52
CA GLU A 169 22.25 -14.25 13.14
C GLU A 169 23.30 -13.32 12.50
N SER A 170 24.22 -12.75 13.28
CA SER A 170 25.25 -11.82 12.79
C SER A 170 26.56 -12.49 12.35
N ALA A 171 26.70 -13.81 12.59
CA ALA A 171 27.92 -14.56 12.27
C ALA A 171 28.01 -14.98 10.79
N GLU A 172 26.88 -15.03 10.06
CA GLU A 172 26.86 -15.60 8.70
C GLU A 172 27.06 -14.59 7.57
N GLN A 173 27.01 -13.28 7.81
CA GLN A 173 27.05 -12.29 6.72
C GLN A 173 28.10 -11.17 6.82
N SER A 174 28.87 -11.01 7.90
CA SER A 174 29.89 -9.96 7.92
C SER A 174 31.01 -10.17 8.94
N GLY A 175 32.18 -10.64 8.47
CA GLY A 175 33.50 -10.28 9.01
C GLY A 175 33.70 -10.29 10.54
N LEU A 176 34.69 -9.50 10.99
CA LEU A 176 35.09 -9.38 12.40
C LEU A 176 33.94 -8.85 13.27
N PRO A 177 33.73 -9.37 14.50
CA PRO A 177 32.66 -8.92 15.39
C PRO A 177 32.85 -7.46 15.80
N ALA A 178 31.74 -6.81 16.15
CA ALA A 178 31.78 -5.49 16.76
C ALA A 178 32.59 -5.55 18.06
N THR A 179 33.64 -4.73 18.15
CA THR A 179 34.59 -4.79 19.26
C THR A 179 34.76 -3.39 19.82
N ALA A 180 34.58 -3.25 21.13
CA ALA A 180 35.02 -2.07 21.86
C ALA A 180 36.36 -2.37 22.54
N ILE A 181 37.26 -1.40 22.61
CA ILE A 181 38.54 -1.53 23.30
C ILE A 181 38.66 -0.39 24.31
N LEU A 182 38.81 -0.73 25.59
CA LEU A 182 39.12 0.25 26.63
C LEU A 182 40.64 0.32 26.78
N CYS A 183 41.24 1.48 26.54
CA CYS A 183 42.66 1.72 26.79
C CYS A 183 42.82 2.73 27.94
N LEU A 184 43.73 2.41 28.85
CA LEU A 184 44.02 3.16 30.06
C LEU A 184 45.53 3.36 30.12
N ASP A 185 45.99 4.60 30.23
CA ASP A 185 47.41 4.89 30.36
C ASP A 185 47.73 5.94 31.41
N ARG A 186 48.96 5.83 31.94
CA ARG A 186 49.51 6.73 32.95
C ARG A 186 51.00 6.98 32.71
N GLU A 187 51.51 8.12 33.14
CA GLU A 187 52.94 8.44 33.09
C GLU A 187 53.79 7.56 34.03
N ASN A 188 53.18 6.99 35.07
CA ASN A 188 53.84 6.08 35.99
C ASN A 188 54.19 4.74 35.31
N GLU A 189 55.43 4.29 35.44
CA GLU A 189 55.94 3.01 34.91
C GLU A 189 55.62 1.79 35.79
N SER A 190 54.93 1.99 36.93
CA SER A 190 54.56 0.92 37.86
C SER A 190 53.58 -0.08 37.23
N PRO A 191 53.76 -1.40 37.44
CA PRO A 191 52.80 -2.41 37.02
C PRO A 191 51.40 -2.20 37.61
N TRP A 192 50.38 -2.69 36.90
CA TRP A 192 48.99 -2.68 37.34
C TRP A 192 48.73 -3.70 38.45
N THR A 193 48.33 -3.21 39.62
CA THR A 193 47.98 -4.01 40.81
C THR A 193 46.68 -4.77 40.62
N GLN A 194 46.45 -5.77 41.48
CA GLN A 194 45.21 -6.56 41.44
C GLN A 194 43.96 -5.70 41.74
N GLN A 195 44.04 -4.77 42.70
CA GLN A 195 42.92 -3.88 43.04
C GLN A 195 42.55 -2.93 41.88
N GLU A 196 43.56 -2.38 41.18
CA GLU A 196 43.32 -1.55 40.00
C GLU A 196 42.65 -2.38 38.89
N ARG A 197 43.11 -3.60 38.65
CA ARG A 197 42.50 -4.52 37.67
C ARG A 197 41.05 -4.88 38.03
N GLU A 198 40.71 -5.03 39.30
CA GLU A 198 39.33 -5.28 39.75
C GLU A 198 38.40 -4.09 39.45
N VAL A 199 38.86 -2.85 39.66
CA VAL A 199 38.10 -1.62 39.31
C VAL A 199 37.91 -1.52 37.80
N VAL A 200 38.94 -1.85 37.03
CA VAL A 200 38.87 -1.87 35.56
C VAL A 200 37.90 -2.94 35.07
N ASP A 201 37.93 -4.17 35.62
CA ASP A 201 36.98 -5.23 35.24
C ASP A 201 35.53 -4.83 35.51
N LEU A 202 35.24 -4.23 36.68
CA LEU A 202 33.90 -3.72 37.00
C LEU A 202 33.44 -2.66 35.98
N THR A 203 34.34 -1.75 35.60
CA THR A 203 34.04 -0.71 34.61
C THR A 203 33.84 -1.31 33.22
N CYS A 204 34.66 -2.29 32.81
CA CYS A 204 34.50 -3.04 31.57
C CYS A 204 33.14 -3.76 31.50
N ARG A 205 32.70 -4.39 32.59
CA ARG A 205 31.36 -5.03 32.66
C ARG A 205 30.24 -4.00 32.50
N LYS A 206 30.36 -2.85 33.17
CA LYS A 206 29.38 -1.77 33.09
C LYS A 206 29.32 -1.17 31.68
N LEU A 207 30.46 -0.88 31.08
CA LEU A 207 30.57 -0.41 29.69
C LEU A 207 30.01 -1.44 28.71
N SER A 208 30.34 -2.73 28.88
CA SER A 208 29.78 -3.80 28.05
C SER A 208 28.25 -3.82 28.08
N HIS A 209 27.67 -3.71 29.28
CA HIS A 209 26.23 -3.63 29.45
C HIS A 209 25.62 -2.40 28.76
N ASP A 210 26.18 -1.21 28.99
CA ASP A 210 25.63 0.05 28.48
C ASP A 210 25.72 0.13 26.94
N LEU A 211 26.82 -0.35 26.36
CA LEU A 211 26.97 -0.42 24.91
C LEU A 211 26.04 -1.45 24.28
N ARG A 212 25.86 -2.63 24.89
CA ARG A 212 24.85 -3.63 24.43
C ARG A 212 23.43 -3.08 24.51
N PHE A 213 23.10 -2.40 25.60
CA PHE A 213 21.79 -1.80 25.79
C PHE A 213 21.51 -0.74 24.73
N THR A 214 22.47 0.15 24.48
CA THR A 214 22.32 1.22 23.48
C THR A 214 22.18 0.64 22.07
N HIS A 215 23.03 -0.32 21.70
CA HIS A 215 22.93 -0.99 20.41
C HIS A 215 21.57 -1.67 20.22
N LYS A 216 21.06 -2.37 21.23
CA LYS A 216 19.73 -3.00 21.17
C LYS A 216 18.60 -1.97 21.10
N MET A 217 18.72 -0.84 21.79
CA MET A 217 17.76 0.25 21.73
C MET A 217 17.70 0.91 20.35
N GLU A 218 18.85 1.13 19.72
CA GLU A 218 18.92 1.66 18.35
C GLU A 218 18.33 0.70 17.32
N GLU A 219 18.62 -0.60 17.45
CA GLU A 219 18.01 -1.65 16.62
C GLU A 219 16.48 -1.65 16.81
N THR A 220 16.03 -1.62 18.06
CA THR A 220 14.59 -1.59 18.39
C THR A 220 13.93 -0.32 17.86
N ASN A 221 14.59 0.83 17.96
CA ASN A 221 14.05 2.10 17.47
C ASN A 221 13.95 2.11 15.94
N ARG A 222 14.96 1.60 15.23
CA ARG A 222 14.92 1.42 13.77
C ARG A 222 13.79 0.47 13.35
N ASN A 223 13.65 -0.65 14.05
CA ASN A 223 12.55 -1.59 13.79
C ASN A 223 11.18 -0.94 14.05
N MET A 224 11.05 -0.14 15.11
CA MET A 224 9.82 0.59 15.44
C MET A 224 9.47 1.62 14.37
N GLU A 225 10.45 2.36 13.85
CA GLU A 225 10.26 3.32 12.76
C GLU A 225 9.82 2.64 11.47
N ALA A 226 10.44 1.50 11.13
CA ALA A 226 10.05 0.70 9.96
C ALA A 226 8.60 0.19 10.11
N ILE A 227 8.25 -0.41 11.26
CA ILE A 227 6.88 -0.85 11.55
C ILE A 227 5.90 0.31 11.46
N HIS A 228 6.24 1.47 12.01
CA HIS A 228 5.39 2.65 11.96
C HIS A 228 5.12 3.10 10.52
N GLN A 229 6.14 3.14 9.66
CA GLN A 229 5.96 3.49 8.25
C GLN A 229 5.08 2.48 7.51
N ILE A 230 5.23 1.18 7.78
CA ILE A 230 4.37 0.13 7.24
C ILE A 230 2.92 0.36 7.67
N CYS A 231 2.68 0.56 8.97
CA CYS A 231 1.33 0.79 9.50
C CYS A 231 0.68 2.04 8.88
N MET A 232 1.42 3.13 8.71
CA MET A 232 0.91 4.34 8.08
C MET A 232 0.58 4.12 6.60
N GLY A 233 1.45 3.44 5.85
CA GLY A 233 1.19 3.08 4.45
C GLY A 233 -0.04 2.18 4.29
N MET A 234 -0.19 1.18 5.17
CA MET A 234 -1.39 0.35 5.23
C MET A 234 -2.65 1.15 5.56
N LEU A 235 -2.54 2.13 6.46
CA LEU A 235 -3.68 2.96 6.85
C LEU A 235 -4.17 3.81 5.65
N GLU A 236 -3.24 4.38 4.89
CA GLU A 236 -3.56 5.11 3.65
C GLU A 236 -4.24 4.19 2.63
N LEU A 237 -3.68 3.00 2.36
CA LEU A 237 -4.28 2.00 1.47
C LEU A 237 -5.68 1.57 1.92
N ASN A 238 -5.94 1.56 3.23
CA ASN A 238 -7.21 1.14 3.78
C ASN A 238 -8.33 2.17 3.66
N GLN A 239 -8.01 3.45 3.59
CA GLN A 239 -9.00 4.55 3.51
C GLN A 239 -9.48 4.83 2.08
N VAL A 240 -8.75 4.35 1.09
CA VAL A 240 -9.03 4.63 -0.31
C VAL A 240 -10.20 3.79 -0.83
N LEU A 241 -11.11 4.44 -1.55
CA LEU A 241 -12.22 3.82 -2.26
C LEU A 241 -11.97 3.92 -3.78
N GLY A 242 -12.00 2.78 -4.47
CA GLY A 242 -11.81 2.69 -5.92
C GLY A 242 -10.44 2.19 -6.34
N LEU A 243 -10.39 1.40 -7.42
CA LEU A 243 -9.19 0.71 -7.88
C LEU A 243 -8.04 1.67 -8.22
N GLN A 244 -8.33 2.76 -8.93
CA GLN A 244 -7.32 3.73 -9.36
C GLN A 244 -6.55 4.33 -8.16
N ALA A 245 -7.28 4.77 -7.15
CA ALA A 245 -6.67 5.40 -6.00
C ALA A 245 -5.91 4.36 -5.14
N VAL A 246 -6.32 3.08 -5.13
CA VAL A 246 -5.55 1.99 -4.50
C VAL A 246 -4.18 1.84 -5.19
N PHE A 247 -4.15 1.88 -6.52
CA PHE A 247 -2.89 1.80 -7.27
C PHE A 247 -1.97 2.99 -6.96
N GLU A 248 -2.50 4.21 -6.95
CA GLU A 248 -1.73 5.42 -6.63
C GLU A 248 -1.16 5.42 -5.20
N ALA A 249 -1.98 5.03 -4.22
CA ALA A 249 -1.54 4.88 -2.84
C ALA A 249 -0.45 3.82 -2.71
N THR A 250 -0.56 2.71 -3.45
CA THR A 250 0.45 1.65 -3.47
C THR A 250 1.80 2.16 -3.97
N ILE A 251 1.81 2.85 -5.12
CA ILE A 251 3.02 3.46 -5.68
C ILE A 251 3.68 4.39 -4.65
N LYS A 252 2.89 5.24 -4.00
CA LYS A 252 3.37 6.17 -2.98
C LYS A 252 4.00 5.43 -1.79
N THR A 253 3.31 4.43 -1.24
CA THR A 253 3.80 3.63 -0.10
C THR A 253 5.08 2.88 -0.44
N VAL A 254 5.11 2.18 -1.59
CA VAL A 254 6.30 1.42 -2.03
C VAL A 254 7.48 2.37 -2.25
N LYS A 255 7.24 3.55 -2.85
CA LYS A 255 8.30 4.56 -3.07
C LYS A 255 8.88 5.09 -1.76
N GLN A 256 8.04 5.35 -0.75
CA GLN A 256 8.49 5.80 0.58
C GLN A 256 9.33 4.75 1.31
N LEU A 257 8.93 3.48 1.22
CA LEU A 257 9.62 2.38 1.92
C LEU A 257 10.93 1.96 1.24
N THR A 258 10.98 2.03 -0.09
CA THR A 258 12.09 1.45 -0.85
C THR A 258 13.03 2.48 -1.46
N SER A 259 12.57 3.72 -1.68
CA SER A 259 13.22 4.70 -2.57
C SER A 259 13.45 4.15 -3.99
N ALA A 260 12.59 3.23 -4.45
CA ALA A 260 12.66 2.66 -5.79
C ALA A 260 12.54 3.73 -6.89
N ASP A 261 13.29 3.53 -7.97
CA ASP A 261 13.31 4.41 -9.14
C ASP A 261 12.16 4.10 -10.11
N PHE A 262 11.73 2.84 -10.16
CA PHE A 262 10.64 2.39 -11.01
C PHE A 262 9.71 1.46 -10.25
N ILE A 263 8.41 1.69 -10.37
CA ILE A 263 7.36 0.86 -9.76
C ILE A 263 6.21 0.74 -10.75
N ALA A 264 5.69 -0.47 -10.95
CA ALA A 264 4.52 -0.71 -11.79
C ALA A 264 3.61 -1.77 -11.20
N ILE A 265 2.32 -1.67 -11.51
CA ILE A 265 1.31 -2.68 -11.19
C ILE A 265 0.70 -3.15 -12.51
N SER A 266 0.70 -4.45 -12.73
CA SER A 266 -0.01 -5.09 -13.83
C SER A 266 -1.10 -6.01 -13.30
N LEU A 267 -2.21 -6.11 -14.01
CA LEU A 267 -3.29 -7.05 -13.73
C LEU A 267 -3.35 -8.11 -14.84
N LEU A 268 -3.67 -9.34 -14.47
CA LEU A 268 -3.95 -10.42 -15.41
C LEU A 268 -5.42 -10.33 -15.86
N GLU A 269 -5.63 -10.21 -17.18
CA GLU A 269 -6.92 -10.11 -17.84
C GLU A 269 -7.00 -11.15 -18.96
N GLY A 270 -7.42 -12.38 -18.61
CA GLY A 270 -7.40 -13.51 -19.55
C GLY A 270 -5.98 -14.02 -19.79
N GLU A 271 -5.53 -14.03 -21.03
CA GLU A 271 -4.18 -14.45 -21.43
C GLU A 271 -3.18 -13.28 -21.59
N GLU A 272 -3.58 -12.08 -21.15
CA GLU A 272 -2.78 -10.86 -21.27
C GLU A 272 -2.63 -10.18 -19.89
N HIS A 273 -1.49 -9.56 -19.66
CA HIS A 273 -1.29 -8.58 -18.60
C HIS A 273 -1.54 -7.18 -19.12
N ARG A 274 -2.23 -6.36 -18.33
CA ARG A 274 -2.34 -4.92 -18.57
C ARG A 274 -1.66 -4.15 -17.45
N ILE A 275 -0.76 -3.22 -17.79
CA ILE A 275 -0.14 -2.31 -16.83
C ILE A 275 -1.15 -1.22 -16.47
N VAL A 276 -1.69 -1.27 -15.25
CA VAL A 276 -2.71 -0.31 -14.78
C VAL A 276 -2.10 0.97 -14.25
N ILE A 277 -0.86 0.91 -13.76
CA ILE A 277 -0.10 2.10 -13.36
C ILE A 277 1.40 1.82 -13.43
N ALA A 278 2.18 2.84 -13.81
CA ALA A 278 3.62 2.86 -13.68
C ALA A 278 4.12 4.23 -13.18
N SER A 279 5.20 4.22 -12.42
CA SER A 279 5.88 5.40 -11.88
C SER A 279 7.38 5.23 -12.01
N GLY A 280 8.07 6.26 -12.50
CA GLY A 280 9.52 6.23 -12.73
C GLY A 280 9.92 6.68 -14.14
N PRO A 281 11.19 6.50 -14.52
CA PRO A 281 11.68 6.85 -15.85
C PRO A 281 10.84 6.20 -16.96
N LYS A 282 10.42 7.00 -17.95
CA LYS A 282 9.59 6.57 -19.09
C LYS A 282 8.22 5.97 -18.71
N SER A 283 7.74 6.09 -17.46
CA SER A 283 6.52 5.43 -17.00
C SER A 283 5.26 5.73 -17.82
N SER A 284 5.18 6.91 -18.43
CA SER A 284 4.10 7.30 -19.34
C SER A 284 3.94 6.39 -20.56
N HIS A 285 5.00 5.70 -20.98
CA HIS A 285 4.97 4.76 -22.11
C HIS A 285 4.43 3.38 -21.74
N PHE A 286 4.27 3.11 -20.44
CA PHE A 286 3.85 1.80 -19.93
C PHE A 286 2.40 1.77 -19.49
N ASN A 287 1.79 2.91 -19.14
CA ASN A 287 0.39 2.94 -18.72
C ASN A 287 -0.53 2.41 -19.83
N ASP A 288 -1.46 1.54 -19.45
CA ASP A 288 -2.44 0.86 -20.31
C ASP A 288 -1.83 -0.06 -21.38
N LEU A 289 -0.53 -0.35 -21.31
CA LEU A 289 0.11 -1.27 -22.23
C LEU A 289 -0.20 -2.72 -21.83
N SER A 290 -0.55 -3.53 -22.82
CA SER A 290 -0.80 -4.97 -22.64
C SER A 290 0.31 -5.83 -23.21
N PHE A 291 0.57 -6.97 -22.57
CA PHE A 291 1.56 -7.95 -23.00
C PHE A 291 1.12 -9.38 -22.63
N PRO A 292 1.59 -10.42 -23.35
CA PRO A 292 1.18 -11.81 -23.08
C PRO A 292 1.51 -12.29 -21.66
N ALA A 293 0.61 -13.08 -21.07
CA ALA A 293 0.71 -13.54 -19.68
C ALA A 293 1.98 -14.35 -19.35
N ASP A 294 2.52 -15.08 -20.33
CA ASP A 294 3.68 -15.95 -20.17
C ASP A 294 5.02 -15.29 -20.55
N ASP A 295 5.03 -14.00 -20.95
CA ASP A 295 6.25 -13.31 -21.41
C ASP A 295 6.97 -12.57 -20.25
N GLY A 296 8.27 -12.35 -20.46
CA GLY A 296 9.13 -11.62 -19.54
C GLY A 296 9.28 -12.25 -18.14
N LEU A 297 9.86 -11.50 -17.22
CA LEU A 297 10.01 -11.93 -15.83
C LEU A 297 8.70 -11.84 -15.04
N VAL A 298 7.78 -10.95 -15.44
CA VAL A 298 6.45 -10.87 -14.82
C VAL A 298 5.66 -12.15 -15.03
N GLY A 299 5.62 -12.67 -16.26
CA GLY A 299 4.95 -13.93 -16.55
C GLY A 299 5.56 -15.11 -15.79
N GLN A 300 6.90 -15.14 -15.66
CA GLN A 300 7.58 -16.17 -14.86
C GLN A 300 7.22 -16.09 -13.37
N ALA A 301 7.22 -14.90 -12.77
CA ALA A 301 6.87 -14.71 -11.35
C ALA A 301 5.45 -15.19 -11.05
N ILE A 302 4.53 -14.92 -11.97
CA ILE A 302 3.12 -15.31 -11.88
C ILE A 302 2.95 -16.81 -12.04
N LYS A 303 3.57 -17.41 -13.07
CA LYS A 303 3.56 -18.85 -13.32
C LYS A 303 4.12 -19.66 -12.15
N LEU A 304 5.19 -19.15 -11.54
CA LEU A 304 5.86 -19.78 -10.41
C LEU A 304 5.23 -19.43 -9.06
N ARG A 305 4.29 -18.47 -9.02
CA ARG A 305 3.65 -17.93 -7.81
C ARG A 305 4.65 -17.55 -6.72
N ARG A 306 5.78 -17.01 -7.14
CA ARG A 306 6.85 -16.56 -6.25
C ARG A 306 7.44 -15.27 -6.77
N TRP A 307 8.00 -14.49 -5.87
CA TRP A 307 8.74 -13.30 -6.25
C TRP A 307 9.97 -13.66 -7.10
N MET A 308 10.39 -12.71 -7.94
CA MET A 308 11.55 -12.84 -8.85
C MET A 308 12.35 -11.53 -8.84
N PRO A 309 13.67 -11.54 -9.09
CA PRO A 309 14.58 -12.67 -9.27
C PRO A 309 15.11 -13.23 -7.93
N THR A 310 15.65 -14.44 -7.94
CA THR A 310 16.36 -15.04 -6.80
C THR A 310 17.80 -14.54 -6.60
N HIS A 311 18.39 -13.82 -7.58
CA HIS A 311 19.75 -13.27 -7.50
C HIS A 311 19.81 -11.80 -7.96
N ALA A 312 20.63 -10.99 -7.27
CA ALA A 312 20.49 -9.53 -7.18
C ALA A 312 21.43 -8.68 -8.05
N ASN A 313 22.09 -9.23 -9.08
CA ASN A 313 22.97 -8.44 -9.95
C ASN A 313 22.56 -8.55 -11.40
N PHE A 314 22.06 -7.45 -11.93
CA PHE A 314 21.70 -7.30 -13.33
C PHE A 314 22.67 -6.36 -14.02
N GLN A 315 23.44 -6.88 -14.98
CA GLN A 315 24.39 -6.09 -15.79
C GLN A 315 23.84 -5.78 -17.20
N GLU A 316 22.70 -6.35 -17.59
CA GLU A 316 22.12 -6.20 -18.93
C GLU A 316 20.68 -5.70 -18.88
N ASP A 317 20.22 -5.10 -19.99
CA ASP A 317 18.81 -4.75 -20.20
C ASP A 317 17.94 -6.01 -20.06
N ILE A 318 17.01 -6.09 -19.11
CA ILE A 318 16.21 -7.31 -18.90
C ILE A 318 14.80 -7.14 -19.45
N PRO A 319 14.23 -8.18 -20.10
CA PRO A 319 12.82 -8.19 -20.47
C PRO A 319 11.95 -8.35 -19.22
N VAL A 320 11.52 -7.22 -18.65
CA VAL A 320 10.72 -7.19 -17.42
C VAL A 320 9.28 -7.58 -17.71
N PHE A 321 8.63 -6.87 -18.65
CA PHE A 321 7.24 -7.10 -19.05
C PHE A 321 7.13 -7.97 -20.30
N SER A 322 7.97 -7.71 -21.31
CA SER A 322 7.99 -8.50 -22.54
C SER A 322 9.40 -8.53 -23.14
N SER A 323 9.61 -9.43 -24.08
CA SER A 323 10.87 -9.56 -24.82
C SER A 323 11.31 -8.27 -25.54
N SER A 324 10.35 -7.40 -25.90
CA SER A 324 10.57 -6.11 -26.54
C SER A 324 10.62 -4.92 -25.57
N MET A 325 10.25 -5.13 -24.30
CA MET A 325 10.06 -4.07 -23.33
C MET A 325 11.13 -4.15 -22.22
N ARG A 326 12.24 -3.43 -22.46
CA ARG A 326 13.43 -3.42 -21.60
C ARG A 326 13.54 -2.10 -20.83
N ILE A 327 13.94 -2.18 -19.56
CA ILE A 327 14.21 -1.00 -18.73
C ILE A 327 15.71 -0.94 -18.47
N ALA A 328 16.37 0.06 -19.05
CA ALA A 328 17.81 0.25 -18.96
C ALA A 328 18.24 0.96 -17.67
N GLY A 329 19.42 0.60 -17.17
CA GLY A 329 20.09 1.30 -16.06
C GLY A 329 19.58 0.97 -14.65
N LEU A 330 18.92 -0.18 -14.47
CA LEU A 330 18.50 -0.69 -13.17
C LEU A 330 19.41 -1.85 -12.75
N GLU A 331 19.92 -1.82 -11.51
CA GLU A 331 20.80 -2.85 -10.97
C GLU A 331 20.05 -3.83 -10.04
N SER A 332 18.90 -3.40 -9.49
CA SER A 332 18.02 -4.21 -8.64
C SER A 332 16.60 -4.25 -9.19
N LEU A 333 15.98 -5.43 -9.17
CA LEU A 333 14.58 -5.66 -9.54
C LEU A 333 13.95 -6.62 -8.53
N LEU A 334 12.68 -6.42 -8.22
CA LEU A 334 11.83 -7.32 -7.47
C LEU A 334 10.43 -7.30 -8.08
N ILE A 335 9.93 -8.46 -8.47
CA ILE A 335 8.60 -8.70 -8.99
C ILE A 335 7.87 -9.55 -7.98
N LEU A 336 6.72 -9.11 -7.52
CA LEU A 336 5.89 -9.77 -6.52
C LEU A 336 4.55 -10.13 -7.18
N PRO A 337 4.17 -11.41 -7.26
CA PRO A 337 2.85 -11.78 -7.76
C PRO A 337 1.77 -11.27 -6.80
N LEU A 338 0.68 -10.75 -7.36
CA LEU A 338 -0.52 -10.38 -6.63
C LEU A 338 -1.42 -11.61 -6.54
N LEU A 339 -1.41 -12.29 -5.39
CA LEU A 339 -2.06 -13.59 -5.21
C LEU A 339 -3.38 -13.46 -4.45
N LYS A 340 -4.45 -13.97 -5.04
CA LYS A 340 -5.76 -14.18 -4.42
C LYS A 340 -5.76 -15.53 -3.71
N GLY A 341 -5.57 -15.50 -2.39
CA GLY A 341 -5.27 -16.71 -1.63
C GLY A 341 -3.96 -17.36 -2.12
N ASP A 342 -3.85 -18.67 -2.01
CA ASP A 342 -2.60 -19.38 -2.36
C ASP A 342 -2.56 -19.91 -3.81
N GLN A 343 -3.61 -19.71 -4.62
CA GLN A 343 -3.77 -20.45 -5.88
C GLN A 343 -3.88 -19.61 -7.15
N GLU A 344 -4.38 -18.38 -7.06
CA GLU A 344 -4.69 -17.58 -8.25
C GLU A 344 -3.90 -16.27 -8.24
N ALA A 345 -3.08 -16.06 -9.27
CA ALA A 345 -2.40 -14.79 -9.47
C ALA A 345 -3.29 -13.87 -10.29
N ILE A 346 -3.57 -12.67 -9.77
CA ILE A 346 -4.41 -11.66 -10.43
C ILE A 346 -3.59 -10.55 -11.08
N GLY A 347 -2.26 -10.60 -10.98
CA GLY A 347 -1.36 -9.56 -11.46
C GLY A 347 0.03 -9.62 -10.82
N ALA A 348 0.80 -8.54 -10.95
CA ALA A 348 2.11 -8.38 -10.31
C ALA A 348 2.39 -6.94 -9.90
N LEU A 349 3.15 -6.78 -8.81
CA LEU A 349 3.81 -5.56 -8.39
C LEU A 349 5.30 -5.65 -8.77
N THR A 350 5.75 -4.76 -9.64
CA THR A 350 7.14 -4.65 -10.08
C THR A 350 7.80 -3.46 -9.41
N VAL A 351 8.96 -3.66 -8.80
CA VAL A 351 9.74 -2.65 -8.09
C VAL A 351 11.19 -2.75 -8.53
N ALA A 352 11.80 -1.64 -8.93
CA ALA A 352 13.18 -1.64 -9.39
C ALA A 352 13.95 -0.38 -9.02
N GLY A 353 15.28 -0.50 -8.93
CA GLY A 353 16.16 0.60 -8.56
C GLY A 353 17.54 0.51 -9.21
N ARG A 354 18.23 1.65 -9.25
CA ARG A 354 19.55 1.79 -9.87
C ARG A 354 20.71 1.37 -8.96
N LYS A 355 20.47 1.20 -7.66
CA LYS A 355 21.48 0.73 -6.72
C LYS A 355 21.47 -0.81 -6.67
N SER A 356 22.63 -1.43 -6.54
CA SER A 356 22.76 -2.85 -6.22
C SER A 356 22.15 -3.20 -4.86
N ASP A 357 21.62 -4.43 -4.72
CA ASP A 357 21.11 -5.02 -3.47
C ASP A 357 20.04 -4.19 -2.73
N MET A 358 19.11 -3.58 -3.49
CA MET A 358 18.05 -2.76 -2.90
C MET A 358 16.94 -3.52 -2.17
N PHE A 359 16.86 -4.84 -2.32
CA PHE A 359 15.76 -5.67 -1.81
C PHE A 359 16.27 -6.86 -0.96
N PRO A 360 16.91 -6.57 0.20
CA PRO A 360 17.27 -7.60 1.17
C PRO A 360 16.01 -8.28 1.74
N ARG A 361 16.21 -9.39 2.46
CA ARG A 361 15.12 -10.25 2.94
C ARG A 361 14.05 -9.48 3.72
N GLU A 362 14.46 -8.64 4.66
CA GLU A 362 13.55 -7.88 5.53
C GLU A 362 12.66 -6.93 4.70
N ARG A 363 13.24 -6.30 3.69
CA ARG A 363 12.50 -5.39 2.79
C ARG A 363 11.56 -6.16 1.87
N ARG A 364 11.98 -7.34 1.41
CA ARG A 364 11.14 -8.21 0.60
C ARG A 364 9.91 -8.68 1.36
N GLU A 365 10.07 -9.12 2.60
CA GLU A 365 8.98 -9.54 3.48
C GLU A 365 7.95 -8.40 3.66
N ILE A 366 8.41 -7.16 3.81
CA ILE A 366 7.53 -5.97 3.87
C ILE A 366 6.75 -5.77 2.56
N LEU A 367 7.42 -5.89 1.42
CA LEU A 367 6.79 -5.70 0.11
C LEU A 367 5.82 -6.84 -0.25
N GLU A 368 6.07 -8.07 0.21
CA GLU A 368 5.12 -9.19 0.11
C GLU A 368 3.84 -8.90 0.88
N ILE A 369 3.95 -8.34 2.10
CA ILE A 369 2.78 -7.91 2.87
C ILE A 369 1.99 -6.85 2.10
N ILE A 370 2.68 -5.88 1.48
CA ILE A 370 2.02 -4.86 0.66
C ILE A 370 1.32 -5.49 -0.56
N ALA A 371 2.00 -6.38 -1.28
CA ALA A 371 1.41 -7.08 -2.42
C ALA A 371 0.12 -7.84 -2.03
N CYS A 372 0.11 -8.49 -0.86
CA CYS A 372 -1.07 -9.15 -0.30
C CYS A 372 -2.21 -8.17 0.01
N GLN A 373 -1.90 -7.03 0.64
CA GLN A 373 -2.89 -5.99 0.92
C GLN A 373 -3.47 -5.37 -0.35
N VAL A 374 -2.64 -5.09 -1.35
CA VAL A 374 -3.06 -4.56 -2.66
C VAL A 374 -4.01 -5.54 -3.34
N THR A 375 -3.67 -6.83 -3.34
CA THR A 375 -4.53 -7.89 -3.88
C THR A 375 -5.89 -7.89 -3.19
N THR A 376 -5.91 -7.82 -1.86
CA THR A 376 -7.15 -7.79 -1.07
C THR A 376 -8.02 -6.58 -1.42
N LYS A 377 -7.40 -5.40 -1.63
CA LYS A 377 -8.12 -4.18 -2.01
C LYS A 377 -8.65 -4.21 -3.43
N ILE A 378 -7.90 -4.80 -4.37
CA ILE A 378 -8.38 -5.01 -5.74
C ILE A 378 -9.62 -5.91 -5.73
N GLU A 379 -9.57 -7.03 -5.01
CA GLU A 379 -10.70 -7.95 -4.92
C GLU A 379 -11.91 -7.32 -4.22
N LEU A 380 -11.70 -6.54 -3.16
CA LEU A 380 -12.76 -5.78 -2.51
C LEU A 380 -13.38 -4.76 -3.46
N GLY A 381 -12.57 -4.03 -4.23
CA GLY A 381 -13.04 -3.07 -5.23
C GLY A 381 -13.90 -3.73 -6.30
N ARG A 382 -13.42 -4.85 -6.87
CA ARG A 382 -14.16 -5.66 -7.86
C ARG A 382 -15.46 -6.23 -7.28
N ALA A 383 -15.44 -6.73 -6.05
CA ALA A 383 -16.63 -7.24 -5.38
C ALA A 383 -17.66 -6.13 -5.14
N HIS A 384 -17.22 -4.96 -4.67
CA HIS A 384 -18.07 -3.80 -4.48
C HIS A 384 -18.69 -3.34 -5.80
N GLU A 385 -17.93 -3.32 -6.89
CA GLU A 385 -18.44 -2.97 -8.22
C GLU A 385 -19.49 -3.97 -8.71
N ARG A 386 -19.26 -5.29 -8.55
CA ARG A 386 -20.26 -6.31 -8.89
C ARG A 386 -21.51 -6.18 -8.04
N ILE A 387 -21.38 -5.97 -6.73
CA ILE A 387 -22.51 -5.75 -5.82
C ILE A 387 -23.28 -4.51 -6.25
N TYR A 388 -22.58 -3.42 -6.58
CA TYR A 388 -23.21 -2.20 -7.06
C TYR A 388 -23.96 -2.45 -8.37
N GLN A 389 -23.36 -3.13 -9.35
CA GLN A 389 -24.02 -3.50 -10.60
C GLN A 389 -25.27 -4.35 -10.35
N MET A 390 -25.18 -5.42 -9.55
CA MET A 390 -26.32 -6.26 -9.19
C MET A 390 -27.41 -5.49 -8.42
N ALA A 391 -27.02 -4.53 -7.59
CA ALA A 391 -27.96 -3.71 -6.82
C ALA A 391 -28.62 -2.63 -7.70
N THR A 392 -27.99 -2.21 -8.79
CA THR A 392 -28.44 -1.05 -9.58
C THR A 392 -29.01 -1.38 -10.95
N THR A 393 -28.66 -2.53 -11.53
CA THR A 393 -29.08 -2.95 -12.87
C THR A 393 -29.90 -4.23 -12.85
N ASP A 394 -30.66 -4.46 -13.92
CA ASP A 394 -31.37 -5.71 -14.16
C ASP A 394 -30.44 -6.73 -14.85
N GLY A 395 -30.31 -7.92 -14.26
CA GLY A 395 -29.32 -8.91 -14.67
C GLY A 395 -29.53 -9.50 -16.08
N LEU A 396 -30.72 -9.40 -16.65
CA LEU A 396 -30.99 -9.88 -18.02
C LEU A 396 -30.76 -8.79 -19.07
N THR A 397 -31.21 -7.57 -18.79
CA THR A 397 -31.30 -6.48 -19.77
C THR A 397 -30.16 -5.47 -19.68
N GLY A 398 -29.42 -5.42 -18.56
CA GLY A 398 -28.37 -4.43 -18.31
C GLY A 398 -28.87 -2.99 -18.08
N LEU A 399 -30.19 -2.75 -18.17
CA LEU A 399 -30.80 -1.47 -17.84
C LEU A 399 -30.86 -1.25 -16.33
N ALA A 400 -31.20 -0.04 -15.90
CA ALA A 400 -31.48 0.21 -14.48
C ALA A 400 -32.64 -0.70 -14.01
N ASN A 401 -32.50 -1.27 -12.81
CA ASN A 401 -33.60 -2.05 -12.22
C ASN A 401 -34.67 -1.14 -11.61
N HIS A 402 -35.79 -1.73 -11.20
CA HIS A 402 -36.91 -1.01 -10.59
C HIS A 402 -36.49 -0.13 -9.41
N ARG A 403 -35.60 -0.61 -8.52
CA ARG A 403 -35.15 0.16 -7.35
C ARG A 403 -34.36 1.39 -7.76
N THR A 404 -33.41 1.26 -8.68
CA THR A 404 -32.62 2.38 -9.22
C THR A 404 -33.51 3.39 -9.92
N PHE A 405 -34.48 2.91 -10.71
CA PHE A 405 -35.47 3.77 -11.35
C PHE A 405 -36.21 4.64 -10.34
N GLN A 406 -36.73 4.05 -9.25
CA GLN A 406 -37.46 4.81 -8.23
C GLN A 406 -36.60 5.93 -7.62
N HIS A 407 -35.36 5.63 -7.23
CA HIS A 407 -34.44 6.62 -6.67
C HIS A 407 -34.05 7.71 -7.67
N ALA A 408 -33.73 7.33 -8.90
CA ALA A 408 -33.34 8.28 -9.94
C ALA A 408 -34.51 9.20 -10.33
N PHE A 409 -35.74 8.67 -10.36
CA PHE A 409 -36.95 9.47 -10.57
C PHE A 409 -37.06 10.57 -9.52
N ASP A 410 -36.97 10.23 -8.23
CA ASP A 410 -37.10 11.23 -7.16
C ASP A 410 -36.08 12.37 -7.35
N ASN A 411 -34.83 12.02 -7.68
CA ASN A 411 -33.78 13.01 -7.95
C ASN A 411 -34.07 13.87 -9.18
N MET A 412 -34.48 13.26 -10.29
CA MET A 412 -34.80 13.94 -11.55
C MET A 412 -36.01 14.87 -11.40
N LEU A 413 -37.06 14.43 -10.70
CA LEU A 413 -38.25 15.25 -10.44
C LEU A 413 -37.90 16.44 -9.55
N GLN A 414 -37.06 16.25 -8.52
CA GLN A 414 -36.58 17.35 -7.68
C GLN A 414 -35.73 18.35 -8.48
N ARG A 415 -34.89 17.89 -9.42
CA ARG A 415 -34.19 18.79 -10.35
C ARG A 415 -35.17 19.54 -11.25
N ALA A 416 -36.12 18.84 -11.84
CA ALA A 416 -37.15 19.42 -12.72
C ALA A 416 -37.96 20.52 -12.03
N LEU A 417 -38.37 20.28 -10.77
CA LEU A 417 -39.03 21.25 -9.91
C LEU A 417 -38.17 22.51 -9.68
N ARG A 418 -36.91 22.33 -9.27
CA ARG A 418 -36.01 23.46 -8.97
C ARG A 418 -35.65 24.30 -10.20
N GLN A 419 -35.48 23.64 -11.34
CA GLN A 419 -35.02 24.29 -12.57
C GLN A 419 -36.16 24.67 -13.51
N SER A 420 -37.41 24.33 -13.16
CA SER A 420 -38.59 24.55 -14.01
C SER A 420 -38.43 23.95 -15.42
N ILE A 421 -37.79 22.78 -15.51
CA ILE A 421 -37.62 22.04 -16.77
C ILE A 421 -38.65 20.90 -16.86
N PRO A 422 -39.12 20.56 -18.06
CA PRO A 422 -40.07 19.47 -18.23
C PRO A 422 -39.39 18.10 -17.99
N LEU A 423 -40.15 17.17 -17.42
CA LEU A 423 -39.72 15.79 -17.21
C LEU A 423 -40.82 14.86 -17.74
N THR A 424 -40.54 14.13 -18.81
CA THR A 424 -41.53 13.20 -19.38
C THR A 424 -41.25 11.78 -18.96
N MET A 425 -42.26 11.11 -18.43
CA MET A 425 -42.25 9.68 -18.15
C MET A 425 -42.87 8.92 -19.31
N VAL A 426 -42.26 7.78 -19.65
CA VAL A 426 -42.77 6.83 -20.62
C VAL A 426 -42.83 5.46 -19.97
N LEU A 427 -44.02 4.87 -19.90
CA LEU A 427 -44.18 3.44 -19.58
C LEU A 427 -44.38 2.67 -20.87
N CYS A 428 -43.67 1.56 -21.00
CA CYS A 428 -43.59 0.78 -22.22
C CYS A 428 -43.79 -0.69 -21.88
N ASP A 429 -44.48 -1.43 -22.74
CA ASP A 429 -44.70 -2.86 -22.52
C ASP A 429 -44.75 -3.63 -23.85
N LEU A 430 -44.15 -4.82 -23.86
CA LEU A 430 -44.08 -5.69 -25.03
C LEU A 430 -45.44 -6.33 -25.35
N ASP A 431 -45.90 -6.11 -26.57
CA ASP A 431 -47.18 -6.61 -27.01
C ASP A 431 -47.17 -8.13 -27.15
N TYR A 432 -48.09 -8.79 -26.46
CA TYR A 432 -48.28 -10.25 -26.51
C TYR A 432 -47.06 -11.07 -26.05
N PHE A 433 -46.22 -10.54 -25.15
CA PHE A 433 -45.00 -11.22 -24.71
C PHE A 433 -45.24 -12.60 -24.09
N LYS A 434 -46.32 -12.77 -23.32
CA LYS A 434 -46.73 -14.11 -22.86
C LYS A 434 -46.92 -15.11 -24.00
N LYS A 435 -47.58 -14.70 -25.10
CA LYS A 435 -47.76 -15.56 -26.29
C LYS A 435 -46.43 -15.88 -26.96
N ILE A 436 -45.48 -14.94 -26.97
CA ILE A 436 -44.12 -15.17 -27.48
C ILE A 436 -43.45 -16.28 -26.67
N ASN A 437 -43.47 -16.18 -25.33
CA ASN A 437 -42.91 -17.22 -24.46
C ASN A 437 -43.62 -18.57 -24.63
N ASP A 438 -44.94 -18.58 -24.70
CA ASP A 438 -45.72 -19.80 -24.86
C ASP A 438 -45.46 -20.48 -26.22
N THR A 439 -45.09 -19.71 -27.25
CA THR A 439 -44.86 -20.22 -28.61
C THR A 439 -43.40 -20.65 -28.84
N TYR A 440 -42.44 -19.86 -28.34
CA TYR A 440 -41.01 -20.01 -28.68
C TYR A 440 -40.12 -20.40 -27.49
N GLY A 441 -40.69 -20.45 -26.29
CA GLY A 441 -39.99 -20.73 -25.05
C GLY A 441 -39.31 -19.51 -24.42
N HIS A 442 -39.03 -19.62 -23.12
CA HIS A 442 -38.41 -18.56 -22.34
C HIS A 442 -37.06 -18.05 -22.89
N PRO A 443 -36.14 -18.90 -23.40
CA PRO A 443 -34.87 -18.41 -23.96
C PRO A 443 -35.06 -17.44 -25.14
N PHE A 444 -36.11 -17.64 -25.94
CA PHE A 444 -36.44 -16.72 -27.03
C PHE A 444 -37.00 -15.40 -26.50
N GLY A 445 -37.86 -15.45 -25.48
CA GLY A 445 -38.35 -14.26 -24.79
C GLY A 445 -37.23 -13.44 -24.13
N ASP A 446 -36.25 -14.11 -23.53
CA ASP A 446 -35.08 -13.47 -22.94
C ASP A 446 -34.24 -12.73 -23.99
N ALA A 447 -34.02 -13.35 -25.15
CA ALA A 447 -33.34 -12.69 -26.28
C ALA A 447 -34.13 -11.47 -26.81
N VAL A 448 -35.46 -11.57 -26.86
CA VAL A 448 -36.35 -10.44 -27.20
C VAL A 448 -36.18 -9.29 -26.21
N LEU A 449 -36.18 -9.58 -24.90
CA LEU A 449 -36.00 -8.56 -23.86
C LEU A 449 -34.63 -7.88 -23.96
N GLN A 450 -33.57 -8.64 -24.24
CA GLN A 450 -32.21 -8.13 -24.42
C GLN A 450 -32.09 -7.18 -25.61
N GLU A 451 -32.64 -7.54 -26.77
CA GLU A 451 -32.60 -6.67 -27.95
C GLU A 451 -33.46 -5.41 -27.79
N VAL A 452 -34.62 -5.52 -27.15
CA VAL A 452 -35.45 -4.36 -26.81
C VAL A 452 -34.70 -3.42 -25.87
N ALA A 453 -34.05 -3.97 -24.85
CA ALA A 453 -33.24 -3.19 -23.92
C ALA A 453 -32.08 -2.48 -24.63
N ARG A 454 -31.40 -3.15 -25.56
CA ARG A 454 -30.33 -2.57 -26.39
C ARG A 454 -30.85 -1.38 -27.22
N VAL A 455 -32.02 -1.50 -27.83
CA VAL A 455 -32.65 -0.41 -28.59
C VAL A 455 -33.02 0.77 -27.68
N LEU A 456 -33.59 0.50 -26.50
CA LEU A 456 -33.92 1.53 -25.52
C LEU A 456 -32.66 2.28 -25.05
N ALA A 457 -31.62 1.54 -24.64
CA ALA A 457 -30.34 2.09 -24.19
C ALA A 457 -29.66 2.95 -25.27
N GLY A 458 -29.69 2.50 -26.53
CA GLY A 458 -29.10 3.25 -27.65
C GLY A 458 -29.87 4.50 -28.05
N THR A 459 -31.11 4.69 -27.57
CA THR A 459 -31.97 5.82 -27.96
C THR A 459 -32.08 6.89 -26.88
N VAL A 460 -31.80 6.56 -25.61
CA VAL A 460 -31.80 7.52 -24.50
C VAL A 460 -30.50 8.33 -24.45
N ARG A 461 -30.58 9.61 -24.07
CA ARG A 461 -29.41 10.47 -23.86
C ARG A 461 -28.77 10.18 -22.51
N GLN A 462 -27.54 10.65 -22.28
CA GLN A 462 -26.84 10.49 -21.01
C GLN A 462 -27.59 11.10 -19.79
N VAL A 463 -28.44 12.10 -20.04
CA VAL A 463 -29.29 12.75 -19.03
C VAL A 463 -30.65 12.06 -18.84
N ASP A 464 -31.02 11.18 -19.77
CA ASP A 464 -32.26 10.39 -19.72
C ASP A 464 -31.98 9.06 -18.99
N LEU A 465 -33.03 8.37 -18.55
CA LEU A 465 -32.92 7.07 -17.89
C LEU A 465 -33.78 6.04 -18.62
N ALA A 466 -33.22 4.85 -18.85
CA ALA A 466 -33.95 3.65 -19.27
C ALA A 466 -33.85 2.58 -18.19
N ALA A 467 -34.98 1.95 -17.85
CA ALA A 467 -35.08 0.95 -16.81
C ALA A 467 -35.99 -0.21 -17.20
N ARG A 468 -35.69 -1.41 -16.69
CA ARG A 468 -36.66 -2.51 -16.66
C ARG A 468 -37.54 -2.33 -15.41
N TYR A 469 -38.80 -2.01 -15.65
CA TYR A 469 -39.75 -1.65 -14.60
C TYR A 469 -40.44 -2.88 -14.00
N GLY A 470 -40.68 -3.90 -14.83
CA GLY A 470 -41.33 -5.17 -14.48
C GLY A 470 -40.86 -6.32 -15.37
N GLY A 471 -41.63 -7.41 -15.44
CA GLY A 471 -41.28 -8.60 -16.21
C GLY A 471 -41.05 -8.32 -17.70
N GLU A 472 -42.05 -7.74 -18.36
CA GLU A 472 -42.04 -7.33 -19.78
C GLU A 472 -42.18 -5.80 -19.96
N GLU A 473 -42.13 -5.08 -18.85
CA GLU A 473 -42.38 -3.64 -18.75
C GLU A 473 -41.07 -2.87 -18.61
N PHE A 474 -40.96 -1.77 -19.34
CA PHE A 474 -39.83 -0.86 -19.33
C PHE A 474 -40.31 0.57 -19.04
N ALA A 475 -39.44 1.36 -18.44
CA ALA A 475 -39.71 2.77 -18.17
C ALA A 475 -38.58 3.64 -18.74
N LEU A 476 -38.96 4.76 -19.35
CA LEU A 476 -38.05 5.83 -19.71
C LEU A 476 -38.39 7.08 -18.91
N LEU A 477 -37.36 7.81 -18.50
CA LEU A 477 -37.50 9.11 -17.86
C LEU A 477 -36.65 10.12 -18.63
N LEU A 478 -37.29 11.07 -19.29
CA LEU A 478 -36.68 11.97 -20.26
C LEU A 478 -36.57 13.38 -19.67
N GLU A 479 -35.36 13.81 -19.36
CA GLU A 479 -35.09 15.11 -18.71
C GLU A 479 -35.05 16.23 -19.77
N ASN A 480 -35.62 17.38 -19.41
CA ASN A 480 -35.75 18.53 -20.30
C ASN A 480 -36.43 18.16 -21.65
N SER A 481 -37.43 17.27 -21.58
CA SER A 481 -38.24 16.89 -22.72
C SER A 481 -39.71 17.09 -22.37
N ASN A 482 -40.39 17.95 -23.13
CA ASN A 482 -41.84 18.06 -23.06
C ASN A 482 -42.51 16.91 -23.82
N ILE A 483 -43.84 16.81 -23.71
CA ILE A 483 -44.62 15.71 -24.28
C ILE A 483 -44.39 15.52 -25.79
N THR A 484 -44.29 16.62 -26.56
CA THR A 484 -44.06 16.58 -28.01
C THR A 484 -42.66 16.09 -28.37
N GLY A 485 -41.64 16.54 -27.65
CA GLY A 485 -40.26 16.08 -27.84
C GLY A 485 -40.09 14.60 -27.48
N ALA A 486 -40.71 14.20 -26.36
CA ALA A 486 -40.72 12.82 -25.90
C ALA A 486 -41.41 11.90 -26.89
N LEU A 487 -42.60 12.28 -27.40
CA LEU A 487 -43.33 11.50 -28.39
C LEU A 487 -42.50 11.23 -29.66
N LYS A 488 -41.73 12.23 -30.13
CA LYS A 488 -40.83 12.04 -31.28
C LYS A 488 -39.73 11.00 -30.99
N GLN A 489 -39.13 11.04 -29.80
CA GLN A 489 -38.10 10.08 -29.39
C GLN A 489 -38.70 8.68 -29.25
N VAL A 490 -39.86 8.56 -28.60
CA VAL A 490 -40.56 7.29 -28.40
C VAL A 490 -41.02 6.68 -29.73
N GLU A 491 -41.51 7.48 -30.68
CA GLU A 491 -41.88 6.96 -32.01
C GLU A 491 -40.68 6.41 -32.79
N ARG A 492 -39.47 6.97 -32.57
CA ARG A 492 -38.25 6.38 -33.13
C ARG A 492 -37.94 5.03 -32.50
N VAL A 493 -38.05 4.92 -31.17
CA VAL A 493 -37.90 3.64 -30.45
C VAL A 493 -38.91 2.62 -30.95
N ARG A 494 -40.20 2.97 -31.01
CA ARG A 494 -41.27 2.08 -31.45
C ARG A 494 -41.04 1.52 -32.85
N ARG A 495 -40.62 2.38 -33.79
CA ARG A 495 -40.28 1.96 -35.15
C ARG A 495 -39.04 1.06 -35.19
N ALA A 496 -38.01 1.38 -34.42
CA ALA A 496 -36.80 0.55 -34.32
C ALA A 496 -37.14 -0.86 -33.78
N ILE A 497 -37.95 -0.95 -32.72
CA ILE A 497 -38.41 -2.23 -32.16
C ILE A 497 -39.28 -2.99 -33.16
N SER A 498 -40.21 -2.32 -33.85
CA SER A 498 -41.06 -2.95 -34.87
C SER A 498 -40.29 -3.47 -36.09
N ALA A 499 -39.07 -2.97 -36.31
CA ALA A 499 -38.18 -3.39 -37.38
C ALA A 499 -37.24 -4.52 -36.96
N LEU A 500 -37.20 -4.88 -35.68
CA LEU A 500 -36.41 -6.03 -35.22
C LEU A 500 -36.99 -7.33 -35.79
N GLU A 501 -36.09 -8.17 -36.28
CA GLU A 501 -36.40 -9.47 -36.84
C GLU A 501 -35.74 -10.55 -36.00
N PHE A 502 -36.55 -11.46 -35.46
CA PHE A 502 -36.08 -12.56 -34.64
C PHE A 502 -36.20 -13.88 -35.43
N PRO A 503 -35.09 -14.38 -35.99
CA PRO A 503 -35.12 -15.62 -36.76
C PRO A 503 -35.39 -16.83 -35.86
N HIS A 504 -36.33 -17.67 -36.27
CA HIS A 504 -36.67 -18.92 -35.60
C HIS A 504 -37.18 -19.97 -36.61
N ASN A 505 -36.52 -21.14 -36.64
CA ASN A 505 -36.90 -22.29 -37.47
C ASN A 505 -37.21 -21.96 -38.95
N GLY A 506 -36.40 -21.10 -39.58
CA GLY A 506 -36.57 -20.72 -41.00
C GLY A 506 -37.63 -19.65 -41.27
N SER A 507 -38.22 -19.05 -40.22
CA SER A 507 -39.14 -17.91 -40.29
C SER A 507 -38.64 -16.75 -39.42
N SER A 508 -39.11 -15.52 -39.66
CA SER A 508 -38.76 -14.35 -38.86
C SER A 508 -39.98 -13.83 -38.11
N SER A 509 -39.88 -13.72 -36.79
CA SER A 509 -40.93 -13.15 -35.94
C SER A 509 -40.70 -11.66 -35.74
N LYS A 510 -41.78 -10.89 -35.88
CA LYS A 510 -41.79 -9.45 -35.54
C LYS A 510 -42.43 -9.26 -34.18
N ILE A 511 -41.82 -8.40 -33.39
CA ILE A 511 -42.34 -7.97 -32.09
C ILE A 511 -42.83 -6.52 -32.18
N SER A 512 -43.75 -6.15 -31.29
CA SER A 512 -44.14 -4.76 -31.13
C SER A 512 -44.23 -4.39 -29.66
N MET A 513 -44.25 -3.09 -29.41
CA MET A 513 -44.30 -2.53 -28.06
C MET A 513 -45.27 -1.36 -28.05
N SER A 514 -46.03 -1.23 -26.97
CA SER A 514 -46.95 -0.12 -26.73
C SER A 514 -46.35 0.85 -25.71
N PHE A 515 -46.67 2.14 -25.82
CA PHE A 515 -46.07 3.20 -25.01
C PHE A 515 -47.15 4.17 -24.49
N GLY A 516 -47.07 4.50 -23.20
CA GLY A 516 -47.87 5.54 -22.54
C GLY A 516 -46.98 6.66 -22.04
N LEU A 517 -47.33 7.91 -22.35
CA LEU A 517 -46.54 9.09 -22.02
C LEU A 517 -47.32 10.06 -21.14
N ALA A 518 -46.66 10.63 -20.14
CA ALA A 518 -47.15 11.78 -19.38
C ALA A 518 -45.98 12.70 -19.01
N SER A 519 -46.18 14.03 -19.05
CA SER A 519 -45.14 15.03 -18.81
C SER A 519 -45.39 15.86 -17.55
N PHE A 520 -44.42 15.96 -16.66
CA PHE A 520 -44.41 16.95 -15.59
C PHE A 520 -43.90 18.31 -16.12
N PRO A 521 -44.49 19.45 -15.69
CA PRO A 521 -45.64 19.61 -14.80
C PRO A 521 -47.01 19.63 -15.52
N GLN A 522 -47.04 19.59 -16.85
CA GLN A 522 -48.26 19.76 -17.66
C GLN A 522 -49.35 18.74 -17.31
N ASP A 523 -48.96 17.48 -17.26
CA ASP A 523 -49.84 16.34 -17.04
C ASP A 523 -49.78 15.85 -15.60
N ALA A 524 -48.96 16.36 -14.67
CA ALA A 524 -48.94 15.82 -13.31
C ALA A 524 -48.32 16.80 -12.32
N GLN A 525 -48.69 16.70 -11.04
CA GLN A 525 -48.17 17.55 -9.97
C GLN A 525 -47.12 16.86 -9.09
N ASN A 526 -47.02 15.54 -9.14
CA ASN A 526 -46.08 14.75 -8.35
C ASN A 526 -45.76 13.41 -9.04
N LYS A 527 -44.78 12.69 -8.50
CA LYS A 527 -44.29 11.41 -9.02
C LYS A 527 -45.39 10.36 -9.21
N ASN A 528 -46.22 10.13 -8.19
CA ASN A 528 -47.26 9.10 -8.24
C ASN A 528 -48.31 9.41 -9.31
N ASP A 529 -48.68 10.67 -9.43
CA ASP A 529 -49.63 11.13 -10.45
C ASP A 529 -49.04 10.97 -11.87
N LEU A 530 -47.75 11.28 -12.05
CA LEU A 530 -47.06 11.11 -13.33
C LEU A 530 -47.00 9.64 -13.76
N ILE A 531 -46.66 8.73 -12.83
CA ILE A 531 -46.64 7.28 -13.06
C ILE A 531 -48.04 6.80 -13.45
N LYS A 532 -49.06 7.17 -12.66
CA LYS A 532 -50.43 6.73 -12.89
C LYS A 532 -50.97 7.15 -14.25
N ARG A 533 -50.68 8.39 -14.67
CA ARG A 533 -51.15 8.90 -15.97
C ARG A 533 -50.41 8.28 -17.15
N ALA A 534 -49.10 8.03 -17.02
CA ALA A 534 -48.35 7.28 -18.03
C ALA A 534 -48.88 5.84 -18.17
N ASP A 535 -49.23 5.19 -17.06
CA ASP A 535 -49.79 3.83 -17.03
C ASP A 535 -51.17 3.78 -17.71
N GLN A 536 -52.05 4.73 -17.39
CA GLN A 536 -53.36 4.84 -18.06
C GLN A 536 -53.19 5.08 -19.57
N ALA A 537 -52.27 5.94 -19.98
CA ALA A 537 -51.98 6.13 -21.40
C ALA A 537 -51.47 4.84 -22.08
N LEU A 538 -50.62 4.06 -21.39
CA LEU A 538 -50.15 2.76 -21.89
C LEU A 538 -51.30 1.75 -22.03
N TYR A 539 -52.20 1.71 -21.05
CA TYR A 539 -53.41 0.90 -21.12
C TYR A 539 -54.25 1.26 -22.36
N HIS A 540 -54.47 2.56 -22.62
CA HIS A 540 -55.17 3.01 -23.83
C HIS A 540 -54.43 2.62 -25.12
N ALA A 541 -53.09 2.67 -25.13
CA ALA A 541 -52.29 2.22 -26.27
C ALA A 541 -52.54 0.73 -26.57
N LYS A 542 -52.55 -0.11 -25.54
CA LYS A 542 -52.85 -1.55 -25.68
C LYS A 542 -54.29 -1.81 -26.11
N ALA A 543 -55.26 -1.10 -25.54
CA ALA A 543 -56.68 -1.27 -25.84
C ALA A 543 -57.02 -0.86 -27.29
N ARG A 544 -56.37 0.18 -27.83
CA ARG A 544 -56.66 0.73 -29.16
C ARG A 544 -55.99 -0.02 -30.32
N GLY A 545 -55.40 -1.19 -30.07
CA GLY A 545 -54.80 -2.03 -31.11
C GLY A 545 -53.28 -2.13 -31.06
N ARG A 546 -52.66 -1.76 -29.93
CA ARG A 546 -51.22 -1.97 -29.66
C ARG A 546 -50.29 -1.28 -30.66
N ASN A 547 -48.98 -1.56 -30.58
CA ASN A 547 -47.92 -0.99 -31.41
C ASN A 547 -48.07 0.53 -31.64
N ARG A 548 -48.29 1.29 -30.57
CA ARG A 548 -48.51 2.73 -30.64
C ARG A 548 -48.05 3.44 -29.39
N SER A 549 -47.83 4.73 -29.53
CA SER A 549 -47.59 5.66 -28.44
C SER A 549 -48.84 6.50 -28.20
N VAL A 550 -49.25 6.64 -26.94
CA VAL A 550 -50.39 7.47 -26.52
C VAL A 550 -49.90 8.45 -25.46
N CYS A 551 -50.21 9.73 -25.65
CA CYS A 551 -50.00 10.74 -24.61
C CYS A 551 -51.24 10.81 -23.72
N TRP A 552 -51.05 11.03 -22.41
CA TRP A 552 -52.16 11.23 -21.48
C TRP A 552 -53.10 12.37 -21.90
N SER A 553 -52.58 13.45 -22.46
CA SER A 553 -53.40 14.56 -22.96
C SER A 553 -54.42 14.12 -24.03
N ASP A 554 -54.10 13.09 -24.82
CA ASP A 554 -54.93 12.60 -25.92
C ASP A 554 -56.03 11.65 -25.44
N THR A 555 -55.91 11.07 -24.23
CA THR A 555 -56.94 10.18 -23.69
C THR A 555 -58.16 10.97 -23.21
N GLN A 556 -57.96 12.19 -22.72
CA GLN A 556 -59.05 13.07 -22.26
C GLN A 556 -59.91 13.68 -23.38
N GLN A 557 -59.46 13.65 -24.64
CA GLN A 557 -60.22 14.18 -25.77
C GLN A 557 -61.16 13.15 -26.42
N THR A 558 -61.10 11.90 -25.96
CA THR A 558 -61.81 10.76 -26.57
C THR A 558 -62.86 10.11 -25.69
N ASP A 559 -63.03 10.62 -24.47
CA ASP A 559 -64.19 10.39 -23.61
C ASP A 559 -65.12 11.60 -23.71
#